data_AF-A0A8J8DSN1-F1
#
_entry.id   AF-A0A8J8DSN1-F1
#
_cell.length_a   1.000
_cell.length_b   1.000
_cell.length_c   1.000
_cell.angle_alpha   90.00
_cell.angle_beta   90.00
_cell.angle_gamma   90.00
#
_symmetry.space_group_name_H-M   'P 1'
#
loop_
_entity.id
_entity.type
_entity.pdbx_description
1 polymer ?
#
loop_
_entity_poly.entity_id
_entity_poly.type
_entity_poly.pdbx_seq_one_letter_code
_entity_poly.pdbx_strand_id
1 'polypeptide(L)' 'MLWESKIPTNQIFELRCRTIDYFGVGAINKFYDIARELKENRSIERVILVTGRSSYKKCGAWDVVKPALEET' A
#
# COMPACT_ATOMS: atom_id res chain seq x y z
N MET A 1 5.27 22.81 24.44
CA MET A 1 5.63 22.16 23.16
C MET A 1 5.79 20.68 23.45
N LEU A 2 4.99 19.82 22.83
CA LEU A 2 5.19 18.37 22.87
C LEU A 2 6.24 18.04 21.80
N TRP A 3 7.50 18.08 22.21
CA TRP A 3 8.60 17.53 21.43
C TRP A 3 8.76 16.07 21.86
N GLU A 4 8.27 15.16 21.03
CA GLU A 4 8.35 13.73 21.28
C GLU A 4 9.64 13.19 20.64
N SER A 5 10.51 12.57 21.43
CA SER A 5 11.81 12.07 20.96
C SER A 5 11.73 10.69 20.28
N LYS A 6 10.58 10.02 20.42
CA LYS A 6 10.33 8.67 19.90
C LYS A 6 9.08 8.68 19.04
N ILE A 7 9.21 8.16 17.82
CA ILE A 7 8.08 8.00 16.90
C ILE A 7 7.71 6.52 16.87
N PRO A 8 6.44 6.15 17.03
CA PRO A 8 5.99 4.77 16.84
C PRO A 8 6.19 4.36 15.37
N THR A 9 7.22 3.56 15.11
CA THR A 9 7.63 3.22 13.73
C THR A 9 6.59 2.42 12.97
N ASN A 10 5.82 1.59 13.67
CA ASN A 10 4.80 0.72 13.08
C ASN A 10 3.44 1.44 12.93
N GLN A 11 3.37 2.72 13.30
CA GLN A 11 2.18 3.50 13.05
C GLN A 11 2.13 3.88 11.57
N ILE A 12 1.10 3.39 10.88
CA ILE A 12 0.72 3.88 9.56
C ILE A 12 -0.34 4.95 9.78
N PHE A 13 -0.11 6.16 9.25
CA PHE A 13 -1.12 7.21 9.25
C PHE A 13 -1.71 7.38 7.85
N GLU A 14 -2.96 7.83 7.82
CA GLU A 14 -3.66 8.14 6.58
C GLU A 14 -3.80 9.65 6.43
N LEU A 15 -3.20 10.20 5.38
CA LEU A 15 -3.45 11.58 4.97
C LEU A 15 -4.55 11.57 3.91
N ARG A 16 -5.74 12.00 4.31
CA ARG A 16 -6.94 11.98 3.46
C ARG A 16 -7.20 13.36 2.85
N CYS A 17 -6.91 13.48 1.56
CA CYS A 17 -7.23 14.65 0.75
C CYS A 17 -8.12 14.19 -0.42
N ARG A 18 -7.83 14.63 -1.66
CA ARG A 18 -8.43 14.04 -2.88
C ARG A 18 -8.01 12.58 -3.06
N THR A 19 -6.76 12.27 -2.73
CA THR A 19 -6.19 10.93 -2.65
C THR A 19 -5.93 10.58 -1.20
N ILE A 20 -5.94 9.28 -0.90
CA ILE A 20 -5.53 8.77 0.41
C ILE A 20 -4.06 8.38 0.28
N ASP A 21 -3.21 8.99 1.10
CA ASP A 21 -1.81 8.60 1.25
C ASP A 21 -1.65 7.81 2.55
N TYR A 22 -1.13 6.59 2.44
CA TYR A 22 -0.79 5.73 3.56
C TYR A 22 0.70 5.86 3.83
N PHE A 23 1.06 6.43 4.97
CA PHE A 23 2.45 6.73 5.28
C PHE A 23 2.90 6.06 6.58
N GLY A 24 4.06 5.40 6.54
CA GLY A 24 4.67 4.73 7.69
C GLY A 24 5.33 3.41 7.32
N VAL A 25 6.08 2.82 8.27
CA VAL A 25 6.66 1.49 8.06
C VAL A 25 5.52 0.47 7.97
N GLY A 26 5.55 -0.34 6.91
CA GLY A 26 4.48 -1.31 6.63
C GLY A 26 3.29 -0.73 5.86
N ALA A 27 3.31 0.53 5.44
CA ALA A 27 2.25 1.12 4.63
C ALA A 27 1.97 0.34 3.33
N ILE A 28 2.95 -0.36 2.78
CA ILE A 28 2.76 -1.24 1.62
C ILE A 28 1.70 -2.32 1.85
N ASN A 29 1.46 -2.76 3.10
CA ASN A 29 0.42 -3.74 3.42
C ASN A 29 -0.99 -3.16 3.25
N LYS A 30 -1.15 -1.84 3.19
CA LYS A 30 -2.42 -1.19 2.83
C LYS A 30 -2.82 -1.43 1.36
N PHE A 31 -1.94 -2.01 0.56
CA PHE A 31 -2.28 -2.44 -0.79
C PHE A 31 -3.40 -3.49 -0.81
N TYR A 32 -3.55 -4.34 0.22
CA TYR A 32 -4.70 -5.25 0.33
C TYR A 32 -6.04 -4.51 0.39
N ASP A 33 -6.08 -3.41 1.15
CA ASP A 33 -7.28 -2.57 1.24
C ASP A 33 -7.58 -1.92 -0.12
N ILE A 34 -6.54 -1.51 -0.86
CA ILE A 34 -6.68 -0.95 -2.23
C ILE A 34 -7.16 -2.02 -3.21
N ALA A 35 -6.59 -3.23 -3.20
CA ALA A 35 -7.00 -4.33 -4.07
C ALA A 35 -8.47 -4.71 -3.83
N ARG A 36 -8.88 -4.79 -2.56
CA ARG A 36 -10.26 -5.04 -2.16
C ARG A 36 -11.20 -3.95 -2.67
N GLU A 37 -10.84 -2.69 -2.48
CA GLU A 37 -11.61 -1.53 -2.94
C GLU A 37 -11.81 -1.56 -4.47
N LEU A 38 -10.75 -1.85 -5.23
CA LEU A 38 -10.82 -1.94 -6.70
C LEU A 38 -11.79 -3.04 -7.15
N LYS A 39 -11.75 -4.19 -6.50
CA LYS A 39 -12.58 -5.35 -6.87
C LYS A 39 -14.02 -5.20 -6.37
N GLU A 40 -14.21 -5.02 -5.07
CA GLU A 40 -15.53 -5.05 -4.43
C GLU A 40 -16.36 -3.78 -4.71
N ASN A 41 -15.73 -2.60 -4.64
CA ASN A 41 -16.46 -1.33 -4.71
C ASN A 41 -16.43 -0.69 -6.10
N ARG A 42 -15.42 -1.01 -6.92
CA ARG A 42 -15.26 -0.45 -8.28
C ARG A 42 -15.43 -1.47 -9.40
N SER A 43 -15.64 -2.75 -9.07
CA SER A 43 -15.84 -3.83 -10.04
C SER A 43 -14.73 -3.96 -11.09
N ILE A 44 -13.48 -3.69 -10.69
CA ILE A 44 -12.30 -3.80 -11.55
C ILE A 44 -11.64 -5.17 -11.33
N GLU A 45 -11.81 -6.08 -12.30
CA GLU A 45 -11.28 -7.45 -12.25
C GLU A 45 -9.84 -7.61 -12.77
N ARG A 46 -9.37 -6.67 -13.60
CA ARG A 46 -8.08 -6.78 -14.28
C ARG A 46 -7.35 -5.46 -14.25
N VAL A 47 -6.09 -5.50 -13.85
CA VAL A 47 -5.20 -4.33 -13.77
C VAL A 47 -3.91 -4.58 -14.55
N ILE A 48 -3.35 -3.52 -15.12
CA ILE A 48 -2.02 -3.54 -15.73
C ILE A 48 -1.03 -2.99 -14.71
N LEU A 49 0.04 -3.75 -14.45
CA LEU A 49 1.11 -3.33 -13.56
C LEU A 49 2.24 -2.70 -14.37
N VAL A 50 2.47 -1.40 -14.17
CA VAL A 50 3.57 -0.67 -14.81
C VAL A 50 4.69 -0.48 -13.80
N THR A 51 5.85 -1.09 -14.07
CA THR A 51 7.00 -1.06 -13.16
C THR A 51 8.32 -0.91 -13.92
N GLY A 52 9.40 -0.55 -13.22
CA GLY A 52 10.76 -0.61 -13.76
C GLY A 52 11.30 -2.04 -13.84
N ARG A 53 12.49 -2.22 -14.41
CA ARG A 53 13.06 -3.55 -14.72
C ARG A 53 13.14 -4.53 -13.54
N SER A 54 13.52 -4.08 -12.33
CA SER A 54 13.73 -5.00 -11.20
C SER A 54 13.55 -4.41 -9.79
N SER A 55 13.38 -3.09 -9.66
CA SER A 55 13.35 -2.42 -8.35
C SER A 55 12.24 -2.96 -7.45
N TYR A 56 11.03 -3.10 -8.00
CA TYR A 56 9.84 -3.57 -7.27
C TYR A 56 9.98 -4.99 -6.69
N LYS A 57 10.82 -5.84 -7.31
CA LYS A 57 11.15 -7.17 -6.78
C LYS A 57 12.24 -7.08 -5.72
N LYS A 58 13.32 -6.34 -5.99
CA LYS A 58 14.48 -6.25 -5.08
C LYS A 58 14.14 -5.59 -3.74
N CYS A 59 13.18 -4.65 -3.72
CA CYS A 59 12.73 -4.02 -2.49
C CYS A 59 11.61 -4.80 -1.76
N GLY A 60 11.18 -5.96 -2.27
CA GLY A 60 10.13 -6.78 -1.67
C GLY A 60 8.70 -6.26 -1.88
N ALA A 61 8.49 -5.17 -2.64
CA ALA A 61 7.14 -4.68 -2.92
C ALA A 61 6.29 -5.72 -3.66
N TRP A 62 6.91 -6.49 -4.56
CA TRP A 62 6.23 -7.55 -5.30
C TRP A 62 5.70 -8.68 -4.41
N ASP A 63 6.41 -8.97 -3.32
CA ASP A 63 6.04 -10.04 -2.38
C ASP A 63 4.78 -9.68 -1.59
N VAL A 64 4.38 -8.40 -1.58
CA VAL A 64 3.12 -7.91 -0.99
C VAL A 64 2.04 -7.71 -2.07
N VAL A 65 2.39 -7.08 -3.18
CA VAL A 65 1.43 -6.71 -4.24
C VAL A 65 0.86 -7.93 -4.95
N LYS A 66 1.68 -8.95 -5.24
CA LYS A 66 1.21 -10.14 -5.97
C LYS A 66 0.17 -10.94 -5.17
N PRO A 67 0.43 -11.34 -3.91
CA PRO A 67 -0.58 -12.03 -3.11
C PRO A 67 -1.83 -11.18 -2.92
N ALA A 68 -1.69 -9.87 -2.67
CA ALA A 68 -2.84 -8.98 -2.53
C ALA A 68 -3.72 -8.90 -3.79
N LEU A 69 -3.20 -9.14 -4.99
CA LEU A 69 -4.02 -9.19 -6.22
C LEU A 69 -4.60 -10.58 -6.49
N GLU A 70 -3.95 -11.65 -6.00
CA GLU A 70 -4.36 -13.04 -6.24
C GLU A 70 -5.35 -13.56 -5.18
N GLU A 71 -5.24 -13.09 -3.93
CA GLU A 71 -6.02 -13.56 -2.78
C GLU A 71 -7.30 -12.74 -2.53
N THR A 72 -7.35 -11.52 -3.05
CA THR A 72 -8.49 -10.59 -2.87
C THR A 72 -9.45 -10.70 -4.04
#